data_AF-A0A442SH69-F1
#
_entry.id   AF-A0A442SH69-F1
#
_cell.length_a   1.000
_cell.length_b   1.000
_cell.length_c   1.000
_cell.angle_alpha   90.00
_cell.angle_beta   90.00
_cell.angle_gamma   90.00
#
_symmetry.space_group_name_H-M   'P 1'
#
loop_
_entity.id
_entity.type
_entity.pdbx_description
1 polymer ?
#
loop_
_entity_poly.entity_id
_entity_poly.type
_entity_poly.pdbx_seq_one_letter_code
_entity_poly.pdbx_strand_id
1 'polypeptide(L)'
;MIPHVISGNTISAFVGGDLKTIDSSHPNFEVIKSHLRDVGDVSADLFDMATALRNYLLYEDPLVRVGYDGLTYDGQLVHNHLTMQIIDLLKRGQPATPWINFLKVLQFNPNPEIRDHLFDWLEHGGMPITPDGCFLAYKKVNPDYLSFHDLKTQNHVGSTIFLPRDECDHDRFQTCSAGLHFCSWDYLPRYSGKEGHVLILKISPADVVAFPPDHEAKGRAYRYTVVDEVPEDDAKHAFPEPVYRTAYDDDDWDAENDAFDKAWAEQHPPTITGIFGRLKAWTKRLLN
;
A
#
# COMPACT_ATOMS: atom_id res chain seq x y z
N MET A 1 4.58 34.68 -29.57
CA MET A 1 4.50 35.11 -28.15
C MET A 1 3.08 34.87 -27.69
N ILE A 2 2.89 33.99 -26.71
CA ILE A 2 1.59 33.60 -26.17
C ILE A 2 1.09 34.69 -25.23
N PRO A 3 -0.16 35.19 -25.38
CA PRO A 3 -0.79 36.06 -24.38
C PRO A 3 -0.88 35.33 -23.04
N HIS A 4 -0.29 35.90 -21.99
CA HIS A 4 -0.27 35.29 -20.66
C HIS A 4 -0.21 36.32 -19.54
N VAL A 5 -0.63 35.89 -18.35
CA VAL A 5 -0.55 36.63 -17.08
C VAL A 5 0.04 35.70 -16.02
N ILE A 6 1.05 36.17 -15.31
CA ILE A 6 1.65 35.48 -14.16
C ILE A 6 1.38 36.35 -12.93
N SER A 7 0.59 35.84 -11.98
CA SER A 7 0.17 36.57 -10.79
C SER A 7 0.42 35.73 -9.54
N GLY A 8 1.57 35.96 -8.89
CA GLY A 8 1.97 35.22 -7.68
C GLY A 8 1.99 33.70 -7.91
N ASN A 9 0.97 33.03 -7.39
CA ASN A 9 0.79 31.59 -7.44
C ASN A 9 -0.08 31.10 -8.62
N THR A 10 -0.45 31.97 -9.57
CA THR A 10 -1.26 31.55 -10.72
C THR A 10 -0.63 31.97 -12.04
N ILE A 11 -0.85 31.14 -13.07
CA ILE A 11 -0.49 31.40 -14.46
C ILE A 11 -1.74 31.19 -15.30
N SER A 12 -2.09 32.20 -16.08
CA SER A 12 -3.12 32.10 -17.13
C SER A 12 -2.48 32.38 -18.48
N ALA A 13 -2.61 31.46 -19.44
CA ALA A 13 -2.02 31.59 -20.76
C ALA A 13 -2.98 31.11 -21.86
N PHE A 14 -2.99 31.79 -23.01
CA PHE A 14 -3.83 31.42 -24.14
C PHE A 14 -3.08 30.49 -25.10
N VAL A 15 -3.25 29.18 -24.94
CA VAL A 15 -2.44 28.14 -25.60
C VAL A 15 -3.34 27.16 -26.36
N GLY A 16 -3.04 26.91 -27.63
CA GLY A 16 -3.81 25.95 -28.44
C GLY A 16 -5.24 26.40 -28.77
N GLY A 17 -5.55 27.70 -28.63
CA GLY A 17 -6.89 28.26 -28.88
C GLY A 17 -7.75 28.43 -27.63
N ASP A 18 -7.28 27.98 -26.47
CA ASP A 18 -8.01 28.05 -25.20
C ASP A 18 -7.23 28.81 -24.11
N LEU A 19 -7.95 29.46 -23.20
CA LEU A 19 -7.36 30.05 -22.00
C LEU A 19 -7.14 28.95 -20.95
N LYS A 20 -5.88 28.61 -20.69
CA LYS A 20 -5.48 27.65 -19.66
C LYS A 20 -5.03 28.39 -18.40
N THR A 21 -5.53 27.98 -17.23
CA THR A 21 -5.12 28.55 -15.94
C THR A 21 -4.66 27.44 -15.01
N ILE A 22 -3.52 27.65 -14.38
CA ILE A 22 -2.91 26.74 -13.42
C ILE A 22 -2.43 27.52 -12.19
N ASP A 23 -2.32 26.85 -11.05
CA ASP A 23 -1.71 27.40 -9.84
C ASP A 23 -0.38 26.73 -9.51
N SER A 24 0.29 27.23 -8.46
CA SER A 24 1.62 26.79 -8.01
C SER A 24 1.73 25.31 -7.64
N SER A 25 0.60 24.62 -7.44
CA SER A 25 0.57 23.18 -7.20
C SER A 25 0.73 22.34 -8.48
N HIS A 26 0.62 22.95 -9.66
CA HIS A 26 0.79 22.23 -10.92
C HIS A 26 2.25 21.74 -11.07
N PRO A 27 2.50 20.46 -11.43
CA PRO A 27 3.87 19.91 -11.50
C PRO A 27 4.81 20.71 -12.41
N ASN A 28 4.29 21.17 -13.55
CA ASN A 28 5.03 22.01 -14.49
C ASN A 28 4.95 23.52 -14.18
N PHE A 29 4.46 23.97 -13.01
CA PHE A 29 4.22 25.40 -12.77
C PHE A 29 5.47 26.25 -13.00
N GLU A 30 6.60 25.90 -12.37
CA GLU A 30 7.85 26.67 -12.53
C GLU A 30 8.46 26.51 -13.94
N VAL A 31 8.28 25.35 -14.58
CA VAL A 31 8.70 25.13 -15.97
C VAL A 31 7.89 26.04 -16.92
N ILE A 32 6.57 26.08 -16.79
CA ILE A 32 5.69 26.93 -17.61
C ILE A 32 5.99 28.40 -17.35
N LYS A 33 6.18 28.79 -16.09
CA LYS A 33 6.51 30.16 -15.68
C LYS A 33 7.82 30.65 -16.30
N SER A 34 8.86 29.82 -16.26
CA SER A 34 10.16 30.15 -16.87
C SER A 34 10.06 30.24 -18.39
N HIS A 35 9.45 29.26 -19.05
CA HIS A 35 9.22 29.30 -20.50
C HIS A 35 8.43 30.53 -20.96
N LEU A 36 7.36 30.89 -20.26
CA LEU A 36 6.56 32.08 -20.57
C LEU A 36 7.34 33.39 -20.34
N ARG A 37 8.20 33.45 -19.31
CA ARG A 37 9.03 34.63 -19.03
C ARG A 37 10.18 34.81 -20.02
N ASP A 38 10.89 33.71 -20.31
CA ASP A 38 12.17 33.77 -21.01
C ASP A 38 12.00 33.66 -22.53
N VAL A 39 11.08 32.80 -22.98
CA VAL A 39 10.84 32.48 -24.41
C VAL A 39 9.53 33.10 -24.89
N GLY A 40 8.55 33.27 -24.01
CA GLY A 40 7.21 33.77 -24.36
C GLY A 40 6.38 32.76 -25.15
N ASP A 41 6.75 31.48 -25.11
CA ASP A 41 6.08 30.38 -25.79
C ASP A 41 6.22 29.08 -24.97
N VAL A 42 5.23 28.20 -25.07
CA VAL A 42 5.09 27.00 -24.24
C VAL A 42 4.12 26.01 -24.88
N SER A 43 4.45 24.71 -24.88
CA SER A 43 3.57 23.68 -25.44
C SER A 43 2.27 23.53 -24.63
N ALA A 44 1.15 23.30 -25.33
CA ALA A 44 -0.15 23.03 -24.70
C ALA A 44 -0.13 21.79 -23.79
N ASP A 45 0.76 20.83 -24.07
CA ASP A 45 0.94 19.58 -23.32
C ASP A 45 1.52 19.82 -21.92
N LEU A 46 2.28 20.91 -21.73
CA LEU A 46 2.83 21.24 -20.43
C LEU A 46 1.73 21.65 -19.44
N PHE A 47 0.64 22.23 -19.94
CA PHE A 47 -0.55 22.61 -19.14
C PHE A 47 -1.54 21.46 -18.96
N ASP A 48 -1.45 20.40 -19.77
CA ASP A 48 -2.25 19.21 -19.52
C ASP A 48 -1.65 18.53 -18.29
N MET A 49 -2.29 18.70 -17.14
CA MET A 49 -1.77 18.16 -15.89
C MET A 49 -1.66 16.63 -15.91
N ALA A 50 -2.51 15.93 -16.67
CA ALA A 50 -2.41 14.48 -16.81
C ALA A 50 -1.20 14.10 -17.67
N THR A 51 -0.91 14.86 -18.74
CA THR A 51 0.34 14.71 -19.52
C THR A 51 1.57 15.13 -18.72
N ALA A 52 1.46 16.20 -17.92
CA ALA A 52 2.49 16.67 -17.02
C ALA A 52 2.81 15.64 -15.95
N LEU A 53 1.80 15.05 -15.30
CA LEU A 53 1.96 13.96 -14.35
C LEU A 53 2.54 12.73 -15.05
N ARG A 54 2.03 12.30 -16.21
CA ARG A 54 2.64 11.19 -16.97
C ARG A 54 4.12 11.42 -17.28
N ASN A 55 4.48 12.61 -17.75
CA ASN A 55 5.85 12.96 -18.12
C ASN A 55 6.76 13.19 -16.91
N TYR A 56 6.24 13.78 -15.82
CA TYR A 56 6.97 14.05 -14.58
C TYR A 56 7.19 12.78 -13.76
N LEU A 57 6.22 11.86 -13.79
CA LEU A 57 6.23 10.62 -13.01
C LEU A 57 6.88 9.45 -13.75
N LEU A 58 7.16 9.60 -15.06
CA LEU A 58 7.70 8.56 -15.93
C LEU A 58 6.94 7.22 -15.82
N TYR A 59 5.66 7.28 -15.47
CA TYR A 59 4.83 6.11 -15.17
C TYR A 59 3.80 5.93 -16.28
N GLU A 60 4.00 4.88 -17.09
CA GLU A 60 3.04 4.45 -18.11
C GLU A 60 2.43 3.10 -17.70
N ASP A 61 1.12 3.06 -17.60
CA ASP A 61 0.36 1.83 -17.43
C ASP A 61 -0.92 1.86 -18.28
N PRO A 62 -1.29 0.75 -18.94
CA PRO A 62 -2.46 0.71 -19.80
C PRO A 62 -3.78 0.89 -19.04
N LEU A 63 -3.85 0.47 -17.77
CA LEU A 63 -5.07 0.50 -16.97
C LEU A 63 -5.09 1.67 -15.99
N VAL A 64 -3.93 2.09 -15.48
CA VAL A 64 -3.83 3.14 -14.46
C VAL A 64 -3.40 4.46 -15.09
N ARG A 65 -4.24 5.50 -14.96
CA ARG A 65 -3.88 6.87 -15.36
C ARG A 65 -4.09 7.83 -14.22
N VAL A 66 -3.05 8.60 -13.92
CA VAL A 66 -3.12 9.68 -12.94
C VAL A 66 -3.57 10.97 -13.65
N GLY A 67 -4.69 11.53 -13.19
CA GLY A 67 -5.26 12.78 -13.69
C GLY A 67 -5.32 13.85 -12.59
N TYR A 68 -5.89 15.01 -12.93
CA TYR A 68 -6.09 16.12 -11.99
C TYR A 68 -7.07 15.78 -10.86
N ASP A 69 -8.22 15.20 -11.23
CA ASP A 69 -9.32 14.91 -10.30
C ASP A 69 -9.12 13.58 -9.52
N GLY A 70 -7.99 12.90 -9.75
CA GLY A 70 -7.67 11.62 -9.11
C GLY A 70 -7.06 10.60 -10.05
N LEU A 71 -7.01 9.35 -9.57
CA LEU A 71 -6.48 8.22 -10.31
C LEU A 71 -7.63 7.48 -10.99
N THR A 72 -7.46 7.13 -12.26
CA THR A 72 -8.41 6.26 -12.98
C THR A 72 -7.84 4.86 -13.13
N TYR A 73 -8.70 3.85 -13.00
CA TYR A 73 -8.42 2.45 -13.33
C TYR A 73 -9.41 2.00 -14.40
N ASP A 74 -8.90 1.50 -15.53
CA ASP A 74 -9.70 1.06 -16.69
C ASP A 74 -10.73 2.12 -17.14
N GLY A 75 -10.31 3.39 -17.13
CA GLY A 75 -11.14 4.54 -17.51
C GLY A 75 -12.17 4.99 -16.47
N GLN A 76 -12.30 4.29 -15.34
CA GLN A 76 -13.16 4.69 -14.24
C GLN A 76 -12.37 5.44 -13.18
N LEU A 77 -12.93 6.53 -12.66
CA LEU A 77 -12.33 7.24 -11.53
C LEU A 77 -12.39 6.36 -10.28
N VAL A 78 -11.24 6.17 -9.64
CA VAL A 78 -11.14 5.52 -8.33
C VAL A 78 -10.70 6.59 -7.35
N HIS A 79 -11.50 6.80 -6.32
CA HIS A 79 -11.23 7.80 -5.30
C HIS A 79 -11.36 7.17 -3.92
N ASN A 80 -10.24 6.72 -3.40
CA ASN A 80 -10.07 6.19 -2.05
C ASN A 80 -8.68 6.57 -1.52
N HIS A 81 -8.42 6.28 -0.25
CA HIS A 81 -7.15 6.62 0.40
C HIS A 81 -5.92 6.08 -0.36
N LEU A 82 -6.01 4.85 -0.88
CA LEU A 82 -4.94 4.24 -1.69
C LEU A 82 -4.56 5.12 -2.89
N THR A 83 -5.55 5.62 -3.63
CA THR A 83 -5.29 6.49 -4.79
C THR A 83 -4.68 7.83 -4.38
N MET A 84 -5.05 8.37 -3.22
CA MET A 84 -4.46 9.59 -2.69
C MET A 84 -2.99 9.38 -2.28
N GLN A 85 -2.68 8.25 -1.64
CA GLN A 85 -1.31 7.86 -1.30
C GLN A 85 -0.44 7.65 -2.53
N ILE A 86 -0.96 6.99 -3.57
CA ILE A 86 -0.24 6.83 -4.84
C ILE A 86 0.12 8.20 -5.43
N ILE A 87 -0.85 9.14 -5.46
CA ILE A 87 -0.62 10.48 -5.99
C ILE A 87 0.43 11.24 -5.15
N ASP A 88 0.39 11.14 -3.82
CA ASP A 88 1.36 11.79 -2.93
C ASP A 88 2.78 11.24 -3.13
N LEU A 89 2.96 9.92 -3.12
CA LEU A 89 4.25 9.27 -3.38
C LEU A 89 4.83 9.73 -4.72
N LEU A 90 4.00 9.72 -5.76
CA LEU A 90 4.36 10.15 -7.10
C LEU A 90 4.77 11.64 -7.13
N LYS A 91 4.00 12.54 -6.51
CA LYS A 91 4.35 13.97 -6.40
C LYS A 91 5.69 14.20 -5.70
N ARG A 92 6.03 13.36 -4.72
CA ARG A 92 7.29 13.40 -3.95
C ARG A 92 8.46 12.72 -4.68
N GLY A 93 8.24 12.16 -5.88
CA GLY A 93 9.26 11.41 -6.61
C GLY A 93 9.63 10.08 -5.95
N GLN A 94 8.78 9.55 -5.08
CA GLN A 94 8.96 8.28 -4.40
C GLN A 94 8.38 7.11 -5.21
N PRO A 95 8.94 5.89 -5.06
CA PRO A 95 8.44 4.72 -5.77
C PRO A 95 7.05 4.31 -5.28
N ALA A 96 6.05 4.37 -6.16
CA ALA A 96 4.67 3.97 -5.88
C ALA A 96 4.31 2.57 -6.45
N THR A 97 5.24 1.86 -7.07
CA THR A 97 4.98 0.62 -7.81
C THR A 97 4.24 -0.45 -6.99
N PRO A 98 4.60 -0.75 -5.72
CA PRO A 98 3.85 -1.74 -4.93
C PRO A 98 2.39 -1.35 -4.70
N TRP A 99 2.09 -0.05 -4.48
CA TRP A 99 0.73 0.46 -4.28
C TRP A 99 -0.09 0.37 -5.56
N ILE A 100 0.53 0.64 -6.70
CA ILE A 100 -0.16 0.52 -7.99
C ILE A 100 -0.41 -0.96 -8.34
N ASN A 101 0.53 -1.85 -8.04
CA ASN A 101 0.31 -3.29 -8.19
C ASN A 101 -0.80 -3.78 -7.25
N PHE A 102 -0.81 -3.31 -5.99
CA PHE A 102 -1.86 -3.60 -5.04
C PHE A 102 -3.22 -3.12 -5.55
N LEU A 103 -3.31 -1.89 -6.07
CA LEU A 103 -4.53 -1.36 -6.68
C LEU A 103 -5.04 -2.27 -7.79
N LYS A 104 -4.18 -2.68 -8.73
CA LYS A 104 -4.55 -3.58 -9.83
C LYS A 104 -5.09 -4.92 -9.33
N VAL A 105 -4.42 -5.53 -8.35
CA VAL A 105 -4.85 -6.82 -7.79
C VAL A 105 -6.16 -6.65 -7.01
N LEU A 106 -6.32 -5.54 -6.28
CA LEU A 106 -7.52 -5.22 -5.51
C LEU A 106 -8.78 -5.13 -6.39
N GLN A 107 -8.67 -4.65 -7.63
CA GLN A 107 -9.81 -4.57 -8.54
C GLN A 107 -10.41 -5.92 -8.91
N PHE A 108 -9.67 -7.03 -8.75
CA PHE A 108 -10.22 -8.38 -8.93
C PHE A 108 -11.05 -8.87 -7.73
N ASN A 109 -11.05 -8.15 -6.60
CA ASN A 109 -11.93 -8.50 -5.49
C ASN A 109 -13.38 -8.21 -5.87
N PRO A 110 -14.31 -9.19 -5.79
CA PRO A 110 -15.70 -8.97 -6.17
C PRO A 110 -16.44 -8.00 -5.22
N ASN A 111 -15.96 -7.83 -3.98
CA ASN A 111 -16.63 -7.02 -2.98
C ASN A 111 -16.20 -5.53 -3.06
N PRO A 112 -17.09 -4.59 -3.41
CA PRO A 112 -16.77 -3.16 -3.47
C PRO A 112 -16.26 -2.61 -2.14
N GLU A 113 -16.83 -3.01 -1.01
CA GLU A 113 -16.41 -2.55 0.32
C GLU A 113 -14.95 -2.89 0.62
N ILE A 114 -14.47 -4.03 0.11
CA ILE A 114 -13.06 -4.41 0.25
C ILE A 114 -12.20 -3.54 -0.66
N ARG A 115 -12.65 -3.26 -1.88
CA ARG A 115 -11.93 -2.37 -2.80
C ARG A 115 -11.81 -0.95 -2.27
N ASP A 116 -12.79 -0.51 -1.49
CA ASP A 116 -12.83 0.86 -0.98
C ASP A 116 -12.06 1.02 0.33
N HIS A 117 -12.04 0.00 1.21
CA HIS A 117 -11.57 0.16 2.58
C HIS A 117 -10.40 -0.74 3.00
N LEU A 118 -10.00 -1.74 2.20
CA LEU A 118 -8.96 -2.68 2.61
C LEU A 118 -7.62 -1.98 2.87
N PHE A 119 -7.22 -1.05 2.00
CA PHE A 119 -5.94 -0.37 2.13
C PHE A 119 -5.81 0.37 3.47
N ASP A 120 -6.82 1.15 3.84
CA ASP A 120 -6.88 1.95 5.08
C ASP A 120 -6.81 1.04 6.31
N TRP A 121 -7.50 -0.11 6.23
CA TRP A 121 -7.51 -1.12 7.28
C TRP A 121 -6.15 -1.81 7.43
N LEU A 122 -5.45 -2.06 6.31
CA LEU A 122 -4.09 -2.61 6.32
C LEU A 122 -3.09 -1.61 6.91
N GLU A 123 -3.19 -0.34 6.53
CA GLU A 123 -2.33 0.73 7.00
C GLU A 123 -2.46 0.93 8.52
N HIS A 124 -3.70 1.00 9.04
CA HIS A 124 -3.95 1.06 10.48
C HIS A 124 -3.38 -0.14 11.25
N GLY A 125 -3.37 -1.33 10.64
CA GLY A 125 -2.83 -2.53 11.25
C GLY A 125 -1.33 -2.76 11.01
N GLY A 126 -0.62 -1.80 10.39
CA GLY A 126 0.82 -1.92 10.10
C GLY A 126 1.16 -3.09 9.17
N MET A 127 0.25 -3.47 8.27
CA MET A 127 0.44 -4.60 7.36
C MET A 127 1.09 -4.13 6.05
N PRO A 128 2.34 -4.55 5.74
CA PRO A 128 3.09 -3.97 4.63
C PRO A 128 2.60 -4.52 3.28
N ILE A 129 2.59 -3.64 2.28
CA ILE A 129 2.34 -4.02 0.90
C ILE A 129 3.62 -4.58 0.28
N THR A 130 3.47 -5.76 -0.33
CA THR A 130 4.54 -6.43 -1.05
C THR A 130 4.65 -5.91 -2.49
N PRO A 131 5.81 -6.00 -3.12
CA PRO A 131 6.02 -5.33 -4.41
C PRO A 131 5.25 -5.91 -5.59
N ASP A 132 4.74 -7.14 -5.47
CA ASP A 132 3.80 -7.73 -6.42
C ASP A 132 2.33 -7.46 -6.11
N GLY A 133 2.04 -6.53 -5.18
CA GLY A 133 0.68 -6.07 -4.89
C GLY A 133 -0.13 -6.96 -3.95
N CYS A 134 0.51 -7.91 -3.27
CA CYS A 134 -0.06 -8.60 -2.11
C CYS A 134 0.26 -7.81 -0.82
N PHE A 135 -0.18 -8.28 0.34
CA PHE A 135 0.22 -7.75 1.65
C PHE A 135 0.70 -8.87 2.58
N LEU A 136 1.46 -8.50 3.62
CA LEU A 136 1.85 -9.43 4.68
C LEU A 136 0.95 -9.27 5.91
N ALA A 137 0.69 -10.38 6.59
CA ALA A 137 -0.08 -10.43 7.82
C ALA A 137 0.41 -11.57 8.71
N TYR A 138 -0.10 -11.65 9.94
CA TYR A 138 0.23 -12.70 10.90
C TYR A 138 -0.87 -13.74 10.99
N LYS A 139 -0.49 -14.93 11.47
CA LYS A 139 -1.42 -15.97 11.93
C LYS A 139 -0.80 -16.76 13.07
N LYS A 140 -1.55 -16.96 14.15
CA LYS A 140 -1.19 -17.92 15.20
C LYS A 140 -1.79 -19.30 14.90
N VAL A 141 -0.99 -20.34 15.05
CA VAL A 141 -1.40 -21.75 14.94
C VAL A 141 -0.95 -22.52 16.18
N ASN A 142 -1.57 -23.66 16.45
CA ASN A 142 -1.21 -24.47 17.61
C ASN A 142 0.19 -25.11 17.43
N PRO A 143 0.75 -25.75 18.47
CA PRO A 143 2.06 -26.41 18.40
C PRO A 143 2.19 -27.47 17.29
N ASP A 144 1.07 -28.07 16.86
CA ASP A 144 0.99 -29.04 15.77
C ASP A 144 0.76 -28.39 14.38
N TYR A 145 0.86 -27.06 14.28
CA TYR A 145 0.63 -26.24 13.07
C TYR A 145 -0.82 -26.24 12.54
N LEU A 146 -1.78 -26.63 13.36
CA LEU A 146 -3.21 -26.55 13.05
C LEU A 146 -3.78 -25.17 13.39
N SER A 147 -4.68 -24.68 12.55
CA SER A 147 -5.41 -23.43 12.78
C SER A 147 -6.25 -23.52 14.06
N PHE A 148 -6.10 -22.56 14.98
CA PHE A 148 -6.91 -22.51 16.21
C PHE A 148 -8.41 -22.38 15.99
N HIS A 149 -8.83 -21.94 14.81
CA HIS A 149 -10.24 -21.77 14.48
C HIS A 149 -10.97 -23.12 14.27
N ASP A 150 -10.36 -24.05 13.52
CA ASP A 150 -11.00 -25.30 13.11
C ASP A 150 -10.31 -26.56 13.65
N LEU A 151 -9.08 -26.43 14.17
CA LEU A 151 -8.22 -27.52 14.62
C LEU A 151 -8.01 -28.62 13.56
N LYS A 152 -8.08 -28.25 12.27
CA LYS A 152 -8.02 -29.17 11.12
C LYS A 152 -7.12 -28.68 10.01
N THR A 153 -7.06 -27.37 9.78
CA THR A 153 -6.29 -26.80 8.68
C THR A 153 -4.81 -26.72 9.05
N GLN A 154 -3.97 -27.47 8.34
CA GLN A 154 -2.52 -27.54 8.55
C GLN A 154 -1.80 -26.36 7.88
N ASN A 155 -0.89 -25.68 8.60
CA ASN A 155 -0.20 -24.48 8.13
C ASN A 155 1.31 -24.64 8.24
N HIS A 156 1.98 -24.95 7.13
CA HIS A 156 3.44 -25.01 7.09
C HIS A 156 4.02 -23.91 6.21
N VAL A 157 5.21 -23.44 6.54
CA VAL A 157 5.96 -22.51 5.69
C VAL A 157 6.11 -23.10 4.28
N GLY A 158 5.82 -22.28 3.27
CA GLY A 158 5.78 -22.66 1.85
C GLY A 158 4.43 -23.22 1.38
N SER A 159 3.47 -23.47 2.27
CA SER A 159 2.14 -23.93 1.87
C SER A 159 1.23 -22.77 1.43
N THR A 160 0.47 -23.00 0.38
CA THR A 160 -0.67 -22.16 -0.01
C THR A 160 -1.94 -22.87 0.42
N ILE A 161 -2.72 -22.22 1.28
CA ILE A 161 -3.98 -22.75 1.79
C ILE A 161 -5.11 -22.05 1.05
N PHE A 162 -6.12 -22.84 0.69
CA PHE A 162 -7.29 -22.40 -0.03
C PHE A 162 -8.54 -23.01 0.60
N LEU A 163 -9.56 -22.18 0.79
CA LEU A 163 -10.94 -22.55 1.08
C LEU A 163 -11.79 -21.97 -0.06
N PRO A 164 -12.78 -22.70 -0.61
CA PRO A 164 -13.68 -22.11 -1.60
C PRO A 164 -14.30 -20.81 -1.07
N ARG A 165 -14.34 -19.77 -1.90
CA ARG A 165 -14.79 -18.43 -1.48
C ARG A 165 -16.24 -18.46 -0.98
N ASP A 166 -17.07 -19.27 -1.60
CA ASP A 166 -18.47 -19.52 -1.25
C ASP A 166 -18.65 -20.31 0.06
N GLU A 167 -17.61 -20.98 0.54
CA GLU A 167 -17.56 -21.59 1.88
C GLU A 167 -17.06 -20.62 2.96
N CYS A 168 -16.66 -19.40 2.58
CA CYS A 168 -16.26 -18.37 3.54
C CYS A 168 -17.47 -17.52 3.97
N ASP A 169 -17.46 -17.06 5.21
CA ASP A 169 -18.45 -16.11 5.71
C ASP A 169 -18.09 -14.67 5.34
N HIS A 170 -18.93 -14.09 4.49
CA HIS A 170 -18.83 -12.73 3.98
C HIS A 170 -19.35 -11.66 4.97
N ASP A 171 -20.05 -12.05 6.04
CA ASP A 171 -20.58 -11.10 7.01
C ASP A 171 -19.46 -10.56 7.91
N ARG A 172 -19.07 -9.30 7.67
CA ARG A 172 -18.03 -8.62 8.45
C ARG A 172 -18.38 -8.41 9.93
N PHE A 173 -19.65 -8.54 10.33
CA PHE A 173 -20.08 -8.44 11.73
C PHE A 173 -19.96 -9.78 12.48
N GLN A 174 -19.80 -10.89 11.76
CA GLN A 174 -19.52 -12.20 12.36
C GLN A 174 -18.01 -12.37 12.56
N THR A 175 -17.54 -12.13 13.78
CA THR A 175 -16.14 -12.35 14.14
C THR A 175 -15.87 -13.85 14.34
N CYS A 176 -14.69 -14.34 13.93
CA CYS A 176 -14.30 -15.76 14.04
C CYS A 176 -15.16 -16.76 13.23
N SER A 177 -15.86 -16.34 12.17
CA SER A 177 -16.65 -17.25 11.32
C SER A 177 -15.82 -17.90 10.20
N ALA A 178 -16.43 -18.76 9.39
CA ALA A 178 -15.77 -19.55 8.35
C ALA A 178 -14.89 -18.70 7.43
N GLY A 179 -13.63 -19.10 7.27
CA GLY A 179 -12.65 -18.38 6.46
C GLY A 179 -11.22 -18.60 6.95
N LEU A 180 -10.27 -18.30 6.08
CA LEU A 180 -8.86 -18.36 6.40
C LEU A 180 -8.47 -17.07 7.14
N HIS A 181 -8.34 -17.18 8.46
CA HIS A 181 -8.04 -16.05 9.34
C HIS A 181 -6.58 -15.59 9.26
N PHE A 182 -6.41 -14.27 9.31
CA PHE A 182 -5.14 -13.55 9.42
C PHE A 182 -5.34 -12.30 10.30
N CYS A 183 -4.26 -11.71 10.81
CA CYS A 183 -4.35 -10.53 11.68
C CYS A 183 -3.14 -9.59 11.59
N SER A 184 -3.29 -8.39 12.14
CA SER A 184 -2.17 -7.48 12.46
C SER A 184 -1.34 -8.01 13.62
N TRP A 185 -0.20 -7.34 13.85
CA TRP A 185 0.62 -7.56 15.03
C TRP A 185 -0.15 -7.25 16.32
N ASP A 186 -0.79 -6.08 16.43
CA ASP A 186 -1.47 -5.66 17.67
C ASP A 186 -2.64 -6.57 18.07
N TYR A 187 -3.20 -7.30 17.11
CA TYR A 187 -4.23 -8.30 17.37
C TYR A 187 -3.66 -9.66 17.79
N LEU A 188 -2.40 -9.98 17.43
CA LEU A 188 -1.79 -11.28 17.69
C LEU A 188 -1.85 -11.71 19.16
N PRO A 189 -1.62 -10.84 20.17
CA PRO A 189 -1.76 -11.22 21.58
C PRO A 189 -3.20 -11.60 22.00
N ARG A 190 -4.21 -11.16 21.23
CA ARG A 190 -5.63 -11.48 21.44
C ARG A 190 -6.08 -12.70 20.65
N TYR A 191 -5.21 -13.24 19.79
CA TYR A 191 -5.50 -14.44 19.03
C TYR A 191 -5.70 -15.63 19.98
N SER A 192 -6.65 -16.51 19.67
CA SER A 192 -6.92 -17.69 20.50
C SER A 192 -5.68 -18.57 20.64
N GLY A 193 -5.41 -19.07 21.85
CA GLY A 193 -4.31 -19.99 22.15
C GLY A 193 -3.17 -19.35 22.95
N LYS A 194 -2.81 -19.98 24.08
CA LYS A 194 -1.74 -19.50 24.96
C LYS A 194 -0.33 -19.82 24.46
N GLU A 195 -0.20 -20.87 23.65
CA GLU A 195 1.06 -21.40 23.14
C GLU A 195 0.88 -21.79 21.68
N GLY A 196 1.88 -21.56 20.83
CA GLY A 196 1.80 -21.88 19.41
C GLY A 196 2.88 -21.21 18.58
N HIS A 197 2.75 -21.32 17.26
CA HIS A 197 3.68 -20.73 16.30
C HIS A 197 3.07 -19.49 15.66
N VAL A 198 3.92 -18.49 15.38
CA VAL A 198 3.53 -17.27 14.69
C VAL A 198 4.03 -17.33 13.26
N LEU A 199 3.08 -17.36 12.32
CA LEU A 199 3.34 -17.48 10.91
C LEU A 199 3.18 -16.13 10.22
N ILE A 200 4.04 -15.88 9.23
CA ILE A 200 3.91 -14.76 8.30
C ILE A 200 3.17 -15.26 7.07
N LEU A 201 2.09 -14.57 6.73
CA LEU A 201 1.25 -14.83 5.58
C LEU A 201 1.51 -13.80 4.50
N LYS A 202 1.44 -14.22 3.24
CA LYS A 202 1.28 -13.36 2.07
C LYS A 202 -0.10 -13.57 1.48
N ILE A 203 -0.85 -12.49 1.33
CA ILE A 203 -2.27 -12.52 0.97
C ILE A 203 -2.52 -11.55 -0.18
N SER A 204 -3.22 -12.04 -1.21
CA SER A 204 -3.68 -11.18 -2.30
C SER A 204 -4.89 -10.35 -1.83
N PRO A 205 -4.97 -9.04 -2.14
CA PRO A 205 -6.17 -8.26 -1.84
C PRO A 205 -7.42 -8.78 -2.56
N ALA A 206 -7.27 -9.47 -3.70
CA ALA A 206 -8.38 -10.17 -4.38
C ALA A 206 -8.92 -11.35 -3.55
N ASP A 207 -8.12 -11.87 -2.63
CA ASP A 207 -8.43 -13.06 -1.85
C ASP A 207 -9.09 -12.77 -0.50
N VAL A 208 -9.15 -11.49 -0.10
CA VAL A 208 -9.83 -11.05 1.12
C VAL A 208 -11.34 -11.20 0.97
N VAL A 209 -11.98 -11.76 2.01
CA VAL A 209 -13.41 -12.04 2.06
C VAL A 209 -14.15 -11.04 2.95
N ALA A 210 -13.58 -10.74 4.12
CA ALA A 210 -14.18 -9.83 5.09
C ALA A 210 -13.14 -9.39 6.13
N PHE A 211 -13.33 -8.20 6.68
CA PHE A 211 -12.66 -7.71 7.87
C PHE A 211 -13.66 -6.85 8.65
N PRO A 212 -13.60 -6.84 9.99
CA PRO A 212 -14.58 -6.16 10.80
C PRO A 212 -14.52 -4.62 10.58
N PRO A 213 -15.59 -3.90 10.90
CA PRO A 213 -15.66 -2.45 10.74
C PRO A 213 -14.82 -1.67 11.75
N ASP A 214 -14.44 -2.30 12.85
CA ASP A 214 -13.48 -1.72 13.79
C ASP A 214 -12.04 -1.89 13.28
N HIS A 215 -11.14 -1.07 13.83
CA HIS A 215 -9.71 -1.21 13.61
C HIS A 215 -9.11 -2.40 14.38
N GLU A 216 -9.95 -3.36 14.83
CA GLU A 216 -9.47 -4.63 15.36
C GLU A 216 -9.05 -5.50 14.17
N ALA A 217 -7.76 -5.45 13.84
CA ALA A 217 -7.27 -5.98 12.58
C ALA A 217 -7.14 -7.52 12.56
N LYS A 218 -8.26 -8.24 12.63
CA LYS A 218 -8.39 -9.65 12.21
C LYS A 218 -9.28 -9.77 10.98
N GLY A 219 -8.71 -10.25 9.88
CA GLY A 219 -9.42 -10.45 8.62
C GLY A 219 -9.67 -11.93 8.29
N ARG A 220 -10.46 -12.15 7.23
CA ARG A 220 -10.69 -13.43 6.60
C ARG A 220 -10.35 -13.35 5.12
N ALA A 221 -9.63 -14.34 4.64
CA ALA A 221 -9.37 -14.58 3.22
C ALA A 221 -9.91 -15.95 2.82
N TYR A 222 -9.99 -16.21 1.52
CA TYR A 222 -10.25 -17.54 1.00
C TYR A 222 -8.95 -18.24 0.55
N ARG A 223 -7.84 -17.48 0.41
CA ARG A 223 -6.52 -18.02 0.07
C ARG A 223 -5.40 -17.18 0.69
N TYR A 224 -4.36 -17.84 1.18
CA TYR A 224 -3.08 -17.21 1.53
C TYR A 224 -1.91 -18.18 1.31
N THR A 225 -0.69 -17.65 1.31
CA THR A 225 0.54 -18.45 1.36
C THR A 225 1.28 -18.17 2.66
N VAL A 226 1.70 -19.22 3.36
CA VAL A 226 2.59 -19.10 4.52
C VAL A 226 4.02 -18.91 4.00
N VAL A 227 4.62 -17.75 4.27
CA VAL A 227 5.93 -17.39 3.69
C VAL A 227 7.08 -17.51 4.68
N ASP A 228 6.81 -17.45 5.99
CA ASP A 228 7.83 -17.69 7.03
C ASP A 228 7.18 -17.94 8.40
N GLU A 229 8.02 -18.20 9.38
CA GLU A 229 7.69 -18.35 10.79
C GLU A 229 8.64 -17.49 11.63
N VAL A 230 8.11 -16.83 12.66
CA VAL A 230 8.88 -15.95 13.53
C VAL A 230 8.61 -16.26 15.00
N PRO A 231 9.59 -16.10 15.90
CA PRO A 231 9.33 -16.10 17.34
C PRO A 231 8.30 -15.03 17.70
N GLU A 232 7.40 -15.33 18.65
CA GLU A 232 6.34 -14.39 19.06
C GLU A 232 6.91 -13.07 19.60
N ASP A 233 8.03 -13.12 20.32
CA ASP A 233 8.71 -11.93 20.85
C ASP A 233 9.33 -11.05 19.75
N ASP A 234 9.69 -11.64 18.60
CA ASP A 234 10.30 -10.93 17.47
C ASP A 234 9.25 -10.44 16.46
N ALA A 235 8.00 -10.88 16.59
CA ALA A 235 6.99 -10.64 15.57
C ALA A 235 6.61 -9.15 15.42
N LYS A 236 6.78 -8.29 16.45
CA LYS A 236 6.64 -6.83 16.29
C LYS A 236 7.57 -6.26 15.21
N HIS A 237 8.75 -6.86 15.08
CA HIS A 237 9.84 -6.39 14.22
C HIS A 237 10.04 -7.27 12.98
N ALA A 238 9.10 -8.19 12.71
CA ALA A 238 9.19 -9.10 11.58
C ALA A 238 9.09 -8.37 10.23
N PHE A 239 8.40 -7.22 10.20
CA PHE A 239 8.32 -6.38 9.02
C PHE A 239 9.35 -5.24 9.12
N PRO A 240 10.17 -5.01 8.08
CA PRO A 240 11.00 -3.83 8.03
C PRO A 240 10.11 -2.58 7.96
N GLU A 241 10.59 -1.48 8.54
CA GLU A 241 9.93 -0.19 8.40
C GLU A 241 9.69 0.16 6.92
N PRO A 242 8.56 0.82 6.61
CA PRO A 242 8.33 1.44 5.32
C PRO A 242 9.55 2.25 4.87
N VAL A 243 10.03 2.01 3.65
CA VAL A 243 11.15 2.80 3.09
C VAL A 243 10.64 4.03 2.31
N TYR A 244 9.35 4.34 2.45
CA TYR A 244 8.68 5.49 1.83
C TYR A 244 8.16 6.40 2.95
N ARG A 245 8.14 7.72 2.67
CA ARG A 245 7.60 8.74 3.56
C ARG A 245 6.37 9.37 2.93
N THR A 246 5.24 9.20 3.58
CA THR A 246 3.97 9.84 3.24
C THR A 246 3.90 11.24 3.87
N ALA A 247 2.90 12.03 3.48
CA ALA A 247 2.62 13.30 4.15
C ALA A 247 2.31 13.20 5.65
N TYR A 248 2.00 12.02 6.17
CA TYR A 248 1.73 11.79 7.59
C TYR A 248 2.99 11.52 8.40
N ASP A 249 4.12 11.19 7.75
CA ASP A 249 5.40 10.90 8.41
C ASP A 249 6.25 12.17 8.64
N ASP A 250 5.81 13.31 8.10
CA ASP A 250 6.50 14.60 8.23
C ASP A 250 6.05 15.41 9.47
N ASP A 251 4.99 14.98 10.15
CA ASP A 251 4.57 15.58 11.42
C ASP A 251 5.47 15.05 12.56
N ASP A 252 6.17 15.97 13.24
CA ASP A 252 7.25 15.83 14.25
C ASP A 252 6.95 14.96 15.50
N TRP A 253 6.04 13.98 15.44
CA TRP A 253 5.52 13.24 16.60
C TRP A 253 6.22 11.90 16.89
N ASP A 254 7.17 11.45 16.05
CA ASP A 254 7.76 10.10 16.15
C ASP A 254 9.23 10.06 16.62
N ALA A 255 9.82 11.20 17.01
CA ALA A 255 11.24 11.26 17.39
C ALA A 255 11.63 10.37 18.59
N GLU A 256 10.70 9.98 19.47
CA GLU A 256 10.98 9.14 20.64
C GLU A 256 10.93 7.62 20.35
N ASN A 257 10.06 7.15 19.44
CA ASN A 257 9.99 5.71 19.08
C ASN A 257 11.21 5.27 18.25
N ASP A 258 11.66 6.17 17.38
CA ASP A 258 12.73 5.94 16.40
C ASP A 258 14.10 5.64 17.05
N ALA A 259 14.32 6.14 18.28
CA ALA A 259 15.55 5.90 19.04
C ALA A 259 15.58 4.52 19.72
N PHE A 260 14.41 4.00 20.14
CA PHE A 260 14.31 2.69 20.78
C PHE A 260 14.44 1.56 19.75
N ASP A 261 13.76 1.69 18.61
CA ASP A 261 13.77 0.67 17.55
C ASP A 261 15.16 0.55 16.89
N LYS A 262 15.90 1.66 16.72
CA LYS A 262 17.32 1.64 16.30
C LYS A 262 18.21 0.88 17.28
N ALA A 263 18.07 1.13 18.58
CA ALA A 263 18.87 0.45 19.60
C ALA A 263 18.57 -1.06 19.68
N TRP A 264 17.31 -1.46 19.48
CA TRP A 264 16.93 -2.88 19.44
C TRP A 264 17.52 -3.59 18.21
N ALA A 265 17.43 -2.97 17.03
CA ALA A 265 17.95 -3.52 15.77
C ALA A 265 19.48 -3.68 15.77
N GLU A 266 20.22 -2.82 16.49
CA GLU A 266 21.67 -2.96 16.68
C GLU A 266 22.04 -4.15 17.59
N GLN A 267 21.19 -4.47 18.57
CA GLN A 267 21.42 -5.56 19.53
C GLN A 267 20.93 -6.93 19.03
N HIS A 268 19.94 -6.96 18.14
CA HIS A 268 19.34 -8.17 17.59
C HIS A 268 19.47 -8.18 16.05
N PRO A 269 20.69 -8.31 15.51
CA PRO A 269 20.89 -8.36 14.07
C PRO A 269 20.14 -9.57 13.50
N PRO A 270 19.37 -9.40 12.42
CA PRO A 270 18.52 -10.46 11.87
C PRO A 270 19.39 -11.67 11.50
N THR A 271 19.02 -12.85 11.97
CA THR A 271 19.64 -14.12 11.58
C THR A 271 19.33 -14.39 10.10
N ILE A 272 20.37 -14.40 9.26
CA ILE A 272 20.28 -14.60 7.81
C ILE A 272 20.06 -16.10 7.50
N THR A 273 18.99 -16.67 8.03
CA THR A 273 18.66 -18.10 7.84
C THR A 273 17.27 -18.33 7.25
N GLY A 274 16.39 -17.33 7.26
CA GLY A 274 15.06 -17.37 6.64
C GLY A 274 15.00 -16.71 5.26
N ILE A 275 13.89 -16.92 4.55
CA ILE A 275 13.60 -16.30 3.24
C ILE A 275 13.63 -14.76 3.34
N PHE A 276 13.38 -14.20 4.54
CA PHE A 276 13.51 -12.77 4.83
C PHE A 276 14.94 -12.20 4.82
N GLY A 277 15.99 -13.01 4.97
CA GLY A 277 17.38 -12.58 4.72
C GLY A 277 17.60 -12.17 3.25
N ARG A 278 16.84 -12.78 2.33
CA ARG A 278 16.76 -12.35 0.92
C ARG A 278 15.79 -11.19 0.70
N LEU A 279 14.80 -11.00 1.57
CA LEU A 279 13.78 -9.97 1.45
C LEU A 279 14.28 -8.59 1.94
N LYS A 280 15.13 -8.53 2.98
CA LYS A 280 15.95 -7.32 3.30
C LYS A 280 16.91 -6.96 2.16
N ALA A 281 17.41 -7.95 1.43
CA ALA A 281 18.17 -7.71 0.20
C ALA A 281 17.27 -7.31 -0.99
N TRP A 282 15.97 -7.60 -0.94
CA TRP A 282 14.98 -7.31 -1.99
C TRP A 282 14.51 -5.86 -1.92
N THR A 283 14.19 -5.35 -0.72
CA THR A 283 13.90 -3.91 -0.48
C THR A 283 15.11 -3.03 -0.78
N LYS A 284 16.33 -3.48 -0.44
CA LYS A 284 17.56 -2.71 -0.71
C LYS A 284 18.00 -2.71 -2.18
N ARG A 285 17.56 -3.68 -3.00
CA ARG A 285 17.96 -3.83 -4.41
C ARG A 285 17.01 -3.15 -5.41
N LEU A 286 15.83 -2.73 -4.98
CA LEU A 286 14.86 -1.98 -5.80
C LEU A 286 14.88 -0.46 -5.54
N LEU A 287 15.64 -0.02 -4.53
CA LEU A 287 15.81 1.39 -4.17
C LEU A 287 17.18 1.95 -4.58
N ASN A 288 17.95 1.20 -5.37
CA ASN A 288 19.17 1.65 -6.05
C ASN A 288 19.02 1.46 -7.55
#